data_AF-A0A1Z4LRJ2-F1
#
_entry.id   AF-A0A1Z4LRJ2-F1
#
_cell.length_a   1.000
_cell.length_b   1.000
_cell.length_c   1.000
_cell.angle_alpha   90.00
_cell.angle_beta   90.00
_cell.angle_gamma   90.00
#
_symmetry.space_group_name_H-M   'P 1'
#
loop_
_entity.id
_entity.type
_entity.pdbx_description
1 polymer ?
#
loop_
_entity_poly.entity_id
_entity_poly.type
_entity_poly.pdbx_seq_one_letter_code
_entity_poly.pdbx_strand_id
1 'polypeptide(L)'
;MIQGIGYNKIIEELKATQIDSWQEYRLLKIERNIDIESIYLLKMTCPSTGHIHVLRVPPNMSSAKEAITWVNWVVEPEDFAVQT
;
A
#
# COMPACT_ATOMS: atom_id res chain seq x y z
N MET A 1 20.96 8.34 -3.38
CA MET A 1 19.90 9.21 -3.93
C MET A 1 19.58 8.71 -5.33
N ILE A 2 18.56 7.85 -5.48
CA ILE A 2 18.24 7.17 -6.75
C ILE A 2 16.72 7.28 -6.97
N GLN A 3 16.37 8.17 -7.91
CA GLN A 3 15.22 8.12 -8.84
C GLN A 3 13.77 8.12 -8.29
N GLY A 4 13.29 9.31 -7.93
CA GLY A 4 11.87 9.65 -7.74
C GLY A 4 11.03 9.79 -9.02
N ILE A 5 11.45 9.22 -10.16
CA ILE A 5 10.72 9.34 -11.44
C ILE A 5 9.92 8.08 -11.81
N GLY A 6 10.19 6.94 -11.16
CA GLY A 6 9.56 5.65 -11.52
C GLY A 6 8.11 5.49 -11.06
N TYR A 7 7.73 6.03 -9.89
CA TYR A 7 6.48 5.65 -9.25
C TYR A 7 5.22 6.32 -9.82
N ASN A 8 5.33 7.53 -10.38
CA ASN A 8 4.19 8.16 -11.05
C ASN A 8 3.71 7.34 -12.24
N LYS A 9 4.64 6.73 -13.00
CA LYS A 9 4.30 5.80 -14.09
C LYS A 9 3.76 4.45 -13.59
N ILE A 10 4.27 3.93 -12.46
CA ILE A 10 3.78 2.67 -11.87
C ILE A 10 2.30 2.77 -11.45
N ILE A 11 1.85 3.96 -11.01
CA ILE A 11 0.45 4.19 -10.64
C ILE A 11 -0.48 4.20 -11.86
N GLU A 12 -0.04 4.77 -13.00
CA GLU A 12 -0.80 4.68 -14.26
C GLU A 12 -0.79 3.27 -14.87
N GLU A 13 0.32 2.53 -14.71
CA GLU A 13 0.50 1.19 -15.32
C GLU A 13 -0.31 0.08 -14.65
N LEU A 14 -0.67 0.19 -13.36
CA LEU A 14 -1.21 -0.95 -12.62
C LEU A 14 -2.72 -1.21 -12.81
N LYS A 15 -3.48 -0.34 -13.51
CA LYS A 15 -4.95 -0.42 -13.62
C LYS A 15 -5.64 -0.78 -12.29
N ALA A 16 -5.07 -0.30 -11.19
CA ALA A 16 -5.52 -0.69 -9.86
C ALA A 16 -6.68 0.23 -9.43
N THR A 17 -7.80 -0.37 -9.05
CA THR A 17 -8.94 0.35 -8.50
C THR A 17 -8.70 0.60 -7.03
N GLN A 18 -8.84 1.85 -6.57
CA GLN A 18 -8.79 2.15 -5.15
C GLN A 18 -10.03 1.57 -4.46
N ILE A 19 -9.82 0.71 -3.46
CA ILE A 19 -10.87 0.11 -2.64
C ILE A 19 -11.15 0.96 -1.42
N ASP A 20 -10.09 1.43 -0.74
CA ASP A 20 -10.20 2.21 0.49
C ASP A 20 -9.01 3.15 0.66
N SER A 21 -9.15 4.16 1.53
CA SER A 21 -8.07 5.09 1.89
C SER A 21 -8.09 5.42 3.37
N TRP A 22 -6.91 5.41 3.99
CA TRP A 22 -6.74 5.74 5.41
C TRP A 22 -5.42 6.50 5.61
N GLN A 23 -5.51 7.78 6.00
CA GLN A 23 -4.36 8.68 6.12
C GLN A 23 -3.49 8.67 4.83
N GLU A 24 -2.20 8.37 4.92
CA GLU A 24 -1.26 8.26 3.81
C GLU A 24 -1.31 6.90 3.09
N TYR A 25 -2.15 5.98 3.57
CA TYR A 25 -2.33 4.64 3.03
C TYR A 25 -3.55 4.56 2.11
N ARG A 26 -3.42 3.79 1.04
CA ARG A 26 -4.48 3.49 0.07
C ARG A 26 -4.47 2.01 -0.24
N LEU A 27 -5.63 1.37 -0.11
CA LEU A 27 -5.83 -0.01 -0.53
C LEU A 27 -6.25 -0.01 -2.00
N LEU A 28 -5.48 -0.71 -2.82
CA LEU A 28 -5.67 -0.82 -4.26
C LEU A 28 -5.94 -2.29 -4.61
N LYS A 29 -6.85 -2.52 -5.56
CA LYS A 29 -7.16 -3.83 -6.10
C LYS A 29 -6.86 -3.86 -7.58
N ILE A 30 -6.11 -4.86 -8.02
CA ILE A 30 -5.88 -5.14 -9.43
C ILE A 30 -6.78 -6.31 -9.80
N GLU A 31 -7.79 -5.99 -10.60
CA GLU A 31 -8.65 -6.99 -11.24
C GLU A 31 -7.82 -7.73 -12.31
N ARG A 32 -7.70 -9.05 -12.18
CA ARG A 32 -7.18 -9.91 -13.26
C ARG A 32 -8.36 -10.55 -13.98
N ASN A 33 -8.46 -10.32 -15.29
CA ASN A 33 -9.60 -10.73 -16.12
C ASN A 33 -9.60 -12.22 -16.51
N ILE A 34 -8.90 -13.08 -15.77
CA ILE A 34 -8.76 -14.51 -16.05
C ILE A 34 -8.54 -15.21 -14.71
N ASP A 35 -9.46 -16.10 -14.30
CA ASP A 35 -9.48 -17.17 -13.26
C ASP A 35 -8.43 -17.20 -12.12
N ILE A 36 -7.78 -16.08 -11.84
CA ILE A 36 -6.63 -15.91 -10.95
C ILE A 36 -7.07 -14.92 -9.88
N GLU A 37 -6.72 -15.21 -8.62
CA GLU A 37 -7.07 -14.37 -7.49
C GLU A 37 -6.68 -12.90 -7.71
N SER A 38 -7.62 -12.01 -7.36
CA SER A 38 -7.41 -10.57 -7.38
C SER A 38 -6.21 -10.18 -6.51
N ILE A 39 -5.40 -9.23 -6.98
CA ILE A 39 -4.23 -8.77 -6.22
C ILE A 39 -4.62 -7.53 -5.43
N TYR A 40 -4.45 -7.58 -4.11
CA TYR A 40 -4.64 -6.45 -3.22
C TYR A 40 -3.28 -5.87 -2.82
N LEU A 41 -3.15 -4.55 -2.93
CA LEU A 41 -1.93 -3.80 -2.68
C LEU A 41 -2.21 -2.65 -1.72
N LEU A 42 -1.39 -2.53 -0.68
CA LEU A 42 -1.36 -1.36 0.19
C LEU A 42 -0.30 -0.39 -0.33
N LYS A 43 -0.74 0.78 -0.78
CA LYS A 43 0.13 1.89 -1.16
C LYS A 43 0.24 2.87 0.00
N MET A 44 1.45 3.15 0.47
CA MET A 44 1.76 4.25 1.39
C MET A 44 2.49 5.36 0.63
N THR A 45 2.15 6.62 0.88
CA THR A 45 2.91 7.76 0.38
C THR A 45 3.53 8.50 1.55
N CYS A 46 4.85 8.41 1.73
CA CYS A 46 5.56 9.09 2.80
C CYS A 46 5.41 10.62 2.63
N PRO A 47 4.78 11.34 3.57
CA PRO A 47 4.48 12.77 3.42
C PRO A 47 5.74 13.64 3.48
N SER A 48 6.79 13.16 4.15
CA SER A 48 8.06 13.85 4.32
C SER A 48 8.99 13.77 3.10
N THR A 49 8.91 12.69 2.31
CA THR A 49 9.84 12.43 1.19
C THR A 49 9.14 12.29 -0.16
N GLY A 50 7.82 12.15 -0.17
CA GLY A 50 7.04 11.81 -1.36
C GLY A 50 7.29 10.39 -1.87
N HIS A 51 8.05 9.55 -1.15
CA HIS A 51 8.31 8.18 -1.55
C HIS A 51 7.07 7.31 -1.44
N ILE A 52 6.85 6.48 -2.45
CA ILE A 52 5.72 5.57 -2.52
C ILE A 52 6.21 4.16 -2.21
N HIS A 53 5.61 3.57 -1.17
CA HIS A 53 5.80 2.17 -0.82
C HIS A 53 4.55 1.40 -1.23
N VAL A 54 4.73 0.25 -1.91
CA VAL A 54 3.61 -0.61 -2.30
C VAL A 54 3.90 -2.02 -1.80
N LEU A 55 2.98 -2.58 -1.02
CA LEU A 55 3.10 -3.90 -0.40
C LEU A 55 1.89 -4.74 -0.79
N ARG A 56 2.10 -6.03 -1.05
CA ARG A 56 0.98 -6.96 -1.29
C ARG A 56 0.34 -7.35 0.03
N VAL A 57 -0.98 -7.32 0.06
CA VAL A 57 -1.77 -7.71 1.23
C VAL A 57 -2.76 -8.83 0.87
N PRO A 58 -3.28 -9.58 1.86
CA PRO A 58 -4.31 -10.57 1.66
C PRO A 58 -5.54 -10.04 0.89
N PRO A 59 -6.14 -10.86 0.00
CA PRO A 59 -7.25 -10.43 -0.86
C PRO A 59 -8.61 -10.32 -0.14
N ASN A 60 -8.67 -10.72 1.12
CA ASN A 60 -9.87 -10.60 1.97
C ASN A 60 -10.00 -9.24 2.66
N MET A 61 -9.02 -8.35 2.51
CA MET A 61 -9.02 -7.06 3.18
C MET A 61 -9.95 -6.06 2.52
N SER A 62 -10.72 -5.38 3.36
CA SER A 62 -11.71 -4.38 2.91
C SER A 62 -11.32 -2.94 3.27
N SER A 63 -10.29 -2.75 4.11
CA SER A 63 -9.83 -1.41 4.52
C SER A 63 -8.31 -1.26 4.49
N ALA A 64 -7.85 -0.06 4.14
CA ALA A 64 -6.45 0.33 4.21
C ALA A 64 -5.90 0.27 5.65
N LYS A 65 -6.75 0.53 6.66
CA LYS A 65 -6.38 0.43 8.08
C LYS A 65 -6.08 -1.03 8.48
N GLU A 66 -6.95 -1.95 8.08
CA GLU A 66 -6.77 -3.38 8.35
C GLU A 66 -5.50 -3.92 7.66
N ALA A 67 -5.27 -3.46 6.42
CA ALA A 67 -4.10 -3.81 5.65
C ALA A 67 -2.78 -3.34 6.29
N ILE A 68 -2.71 -2.10 6.78
CA ILE A 68 -1.48 -1.63 7.44
C ILE A 68 -1.25 -2.31 8.79
N THR A 69 -2.30 -2.59 9.57
CA THR A 69 -2.19 -3.35 10.82
C THR A 69 -1.62 -4.74 10.57
N TRP A 70 -2.03 -5.40 9.48
CA TRP A 70 -1.49 -6.70 9.08
C TRP A 70 -0.04 -6.61 8.59
N VAL A 71 0.28 -5.62 7.76
CA VAL A 71 1.65 -5.39 7.27
C VAL A 71 2.61 -5.15 8.42
N ASN A 72 2.18 -4.41 9.43
CA ASN A 72 2.97 -4.13 10.63
C ASN A 72 3.01 -5.31 11.60
N TRP A 73 2.55 -6.51 11.24
CA TRP A 73 2.58 -7.70 12.09
C TRP A 73 1.89 -7.52 13.46
N VAL A 74 0.89 -6.63 13.57
CA VAL A 74 0.27 -6.26 14.86
C VAL A 74 1.26 -5.55 15.80
N VAL A 75 2.27 -4.88 15.27
CA VAL A 75 3.01 -3.86 16.03
C VAL A 75 2.18 -2.58 15.94
N GLU A 76 1.59 -2.20 17.07
CA GLU A 76 0.94 -0.90 17.19
C GLU A 76 1.96 0.20 16.83
N PRO A 77 1.58 1.22 16.05
CA PRO A 77 2.50 2.26 15.58
C PRO A 77 3.16 3.10 16.70
N GLU A 78 2.91 2.77 17.97
CA GLU A 78 3.53 3.35 19.16
C GLU A 78 4.93 2.76 19.46
N ASP A 79 5.33 1.62 18.87
CA ASP A 79 6.63 1.00 19.17
C ASP A 79 7.80 1.53 18.32
N PHE A 80 7.54 2.35 17.29
CA PHE A 80 8.58 2.92 16.43
C PHE A 80 9.29 4.15 17.01
N ALA A 81 9.03 4.52 18.27
CA ALA A 81 9.52 5.75 18.88
C ALA A 81 10.94 5.66 19.48
N VAL A 82 11.67 4.53 19.42
CA VAL A 82 13.00 4.46 20.04
C VAL A 82 14.03 3.76 19.16
N GLN A 83 14.82 4.55 18.43
CA GLN A 83 16.24 4.27 18.29
C GLN A 83 17.03 5.54 18.64
N THR A 84 17.64 5.51 19.83
CA THR A 84 18.70 6.42 20.31
C THR A 84 20.01 6.15 19.58
#